data_AF-A0A4Q2UVC1-F1
#
_entry.id   AF-A0A4Q2UVC1-F1
#
_cell.length_a   1.000
_cell.length_b   1.000
_cell.length_c   1.000
_cell.angle_alpha   90.00
_cell.angle_beta   90.00
_cell.angle_gamma   90.00
#
_symmetry.space_group_name_H-M   'P 1'
#
loop_
_entity.id
_entity.type
_entity.pdbx_description
1 polymer ?
#
loop_
_entity_poly.entity_id
_entity_poly.type
_entity_poly.pdbx_seq_one_letter_code
_entity_poly.pdbx_strand_id
1 'polypeptide(L)'
;MKFLDCNAITGPLTALTASNCMVMLQQVRRFGFQLLQPGTALGTDTTILAQGTHTAAMALTTDAKLLVPKFKVYSPELPSTEAVKIGSNDNSTPAGRSIVVGQTVPVFNGMYTGLTPTQYDEVETLFARANANADFDTLGFYAYLGDRQFMCSKTFGPIPAHSFFIGDPTGGQLHSLTQFPINFELEKGWYRDVMVVTLNFNHNLL
;
A
#
# COMPACT_ATOMS: atom_id res chain seq x y z
N MET A 1 -2.42 20.74 42.59
CA MET A 1 -2.82 20.09 41.31
C MET A 1 -4.15 19.39 41.57
N LYS A 2 -5.26 19.85 40.98
CA LYS A 2 -6.53 19.10 41.04
C LYS A 2 -6.44 18.01 39.97
N PHE A 3 -6.35 16.76 40.41
CA PHE A 3 -6.58 15.62 39.53
C PHE A 3 -8.03 15.71 39.06
N LEU A 4 -8.25 15.79 37.75
CA LEU A 4 -9.58 15.63 37.19
C LEU A 4 -9.99 14.19 37.44
N ASP A 5 -11.14 14.06 38.09
CA ASP A 5 -11.79 12.81 38.44
C ASP A 5 -11.96 11.92 37.18
N CYS A 6 -11.69 10.62 37.32
CA CYS A 6 -11.69 9.63 36.23
C CYS A 6 -13.07 9.48 35.55
N ASN A 7 -14.08 10.20 36.01
CA ASN A 7 -15.45 10.22 35.51
C ASN A 7 -15.65 11.03 34.21
N ALA A 8 -14.62 11.71 33.69
CA ALA A 8 -14.72 12.49 32.44
C ALA A 8 -14.26 11.73 31.17
N ILE A 9 -13.82 10.48 31.28
CA ILE A 9 -13.51 9.62 30.12
C ILE A 9 -14.65 8.61 29.96
N THR A 10 -15.72 9.04 29.31
CA THR A 10 -16.85 8.17 28.93
C THR A 10 -16.45 7.33 27.72
N GLY A 11 -15.71 6.26 27.96
CA GLY A 11 -15.43 5.20 26.99
C GLY A 11 -14.48 4.18 27.61
N PRO A 12 -14.74 2.86 27.52
CA PRO A 12 -13.80 1.87 28.01
C PRO A 12 -12.51 1.95 27.18
N LEU A 13 -11.36 2.02 27.84
CA LEU A 13 -10.09 1.71 27.20
C LEU A 13 -10.19 0.26 26.69
N THR A 14 -10.38 0.09 25.39
CA THR A 14 -10.47 -1.23 24.78
C THR A 14 -9.12 -1.92 24.90
N ALA A 15 -9.10 -3.13 25.46
CA ALA A 15 -7.89 -3.94 25.52
C ALA A 15 -7.39 -4.22 24.09
N LEU A 16 -6.08 -4.05 23.86
CA LEU A 16 -5.44 -4.49 22.63
C LEU A 16 -5.41 -6.02 22.60
N THR A 17 -5.73 -6.63 21.46
CA THR A 17 -5.68 -8.08 21.29
C THR A 17 -4.24 -8.57 21.43
N ALA A 18 -3.95 -9.31 22.50
CA ALA A 18 -2.66 -9.92 22.77
C ALA A 18 -2.45 -11.16 21.87
N SER A 19 -2.32 -10.95 20.55
CA SER A 19 -1.78 -12.01 19.70
C SER A 19 -0.26 -12.03 19.85
N ASN A 20 0.24 -12.97 20.64
CA ASN A 20 1.65 -13.07 21.04
C ASN A 20 2.58 -13.64 19.96
N CYS A 21 2.04 -13.98 18.78
CA CYS A 21 2.86 -14.42 17.66
C CYS A 21 3.16 -13.21 16.77
N MET A 22 4.38 -12.67 16.84
CA MET A 22 4.86 -11.72 15.85
C MET A 22 4.87 -12.42 14.48
N VAL A 23 3.88 -12.13 13.65
CA VAL A 23 3.88 -12.60 12.26
C VAL A 23 4.83 -11.69 11.51
N MET A 24 5.96 -12.25 11.06
CA MET A 24 6.90 -11.52 10.23
C MET A 24 6.24 -11.23 8.88
N LEU A 25 6.05 -9.95 8.60
CA LEU A 25 5.58 -9.49 7.29
C LEU A 25 6.76 -9.54 6.33
N GLN A 26 6.63 -10.34 5.27
CA GLN A 26 7.67 -10.43 4.25
C GLN A 26 7.69 -9.17 3.39
N GLN A 27 8.84 -8.89 2.78
CA GLN A 27 8.97 -7.77 1.85
C GLN A 27 8.08 -7.94 0.62
N VAL A 28 7.62 -6.81 0.08
CA VAL A 28 6.87 -6.74 -1.18
C VAL A 28 7.74 -7.23 -2.33
N ARG A 29 7.22 -8.17 -3.12
CA ARG A 29 7.90 -8.70 -4.31
C ARG A 29 7.27 -8.23 -5.61
N ARG A 30 5.94 -8.08 -5.62
CA ARG A 30 5.16 -7.63 -6.77
C ARG A 30 3.93 -6.87 -6.32
N PHE A 31 3.41 -6.06 -7.22
CA PHE A 31 2.12 -5.40 -7.06
C PHE A 31 1.10 -5.99 -8.03
N GLY A 32 -0.15 -6.06 -7.58
CA GLY A 32 -1.31 -6.10 -8.46
C GLY A 32 -1.98 -4.74 -8.44
N PHE A 33 -2.51 -4.27 -9.56
CA PHE A 33 -3.22 -3.00 -9.68
C PHE A 33 -4.63 -3.24 -10.20
N GLN A 34 -5.58 -2.49 -9.67
CA GLN A 34 -6.98 -2.55 -10.08
C GLN A 34 -7.61 -1.18 -9.85
N LEU A 35 -8.49 -0.74 -10.75
CA LEU A 35 -9.24 0.50 -10.56
C LEU A 35 -10.17 0.37 -9.35
N LEU A 36 -10.27 1.42 -8.53
CA LEU A 36 -11.12 1.41 -7.33
C LEU A 36 -12.62 1.42 -7.66
N GLN A 37 -12.99 1.94 -8.84
CA GLN A 37 -14.36 1.91 -9.36
C GLN A 37 -14.32 1.40 -10.81
N PRO A 38 -15.03 0.30 -11.15
CA PRO A 38 -15.97 -0.44 -10.30
C PRO A 38 -15.30 -1.42 -9.31
N GLY A 39 -13.96 -1.37 -9.15
CA GLY A 39 -13.12 -2.14 -8.21
C GLY A 39 -13.85 -3.14 -7.32
N THR A 40 -14.06 -4.35 -7.85
CA THR A 40 -14.70 -5.42 -7.11
C THR A 40 -13.68 -6.14 -6.25
N ALA A 41 -14.10 -6.54 -5.05
CA ALA A 41 -13.35 -7.49 -4.22
C ALA A 41 -12.85 -8.66 -5.07
N LEU A 42 -11.59 -9.04 -4.89
CA LEU A 42 -10.96 -10.12 -5.64
C LEU A 42 -11.64 -11.47 -5.34
N GLY A 43 -12.24 -11.59 -4.15
CA GLY A 43 -12.99 -12.75 -3.72
C GLY A 43 -13.49 -12.59 -2.29
N THR A 44 -13.58 -13.72 -1.60
CA THR A 44 -13.92 -13.88 -0.19
C THR A 44 -12.75 -14.49 0.57
N ASP A 45 -12.90 -14.64 1.88
CA ASP A 45 -11.93 -15.28 2.79
C ASP A 45 -11.36 -16.61 2.30
N THR A 46 -12.18 -17.39 1.60
CA THR A 46 -11.87 -18.73 1.10
C THR A 46 -11.40 -18.71 -0.35
N THR A 47 -12.05 -17.92 -1.20
CA THR A 47 -11.79 -17.93 -2.65
C THR A 47 -10.54 -17.15 -3.01
N ILE A 48 -10.15 -16.11 -2.24
CA ILE A 48 -8.93 -15.34 -2.50
C ILE A 48 -7.65 -16.16 -2.35
N LEU A 49 -7.70 -17.28 -1.63
CA LEU A 49 -6.53 -18.12 -1.40
C LEU A 49 -6.16 -18.97 -2.63
N ALA A 50 -7.04 -19.08 -3.63
CA ALA A 50 -6.90 -19.97 -4.78
C ALA A 50 -6.33 -19.24 -6.02
N GLN A 51 -5.40 -19.90 -6.72
CA GLN A 51 -4.78 -19.35 -7.94
C GLN A 51 -5.81 -19.00 -9.02
N GLY A 52 -6.84 -19.84 -9.18
CA GLY A 52 -7.88 -19.65 -10.19
C GLY A 52 -8.61 -18.32 -10.05
N THR A 53 -8.81 -17.82 -8.83
CA THR A 53 -9.45 -16.54 -8.55
C THR A 53 -8.64 -15.38 -9.10
N HIS A 54 -7.32 -15.38 -8.84
CA HIS A 54 -6.42 -14.35 -9.34
C HIS A 54 -6.30 -14.41 -10.87
N THR A 55 -6.16 -15.61 -11.44
CA THR A 55 -6.09 -15.80 -12.90
C THR A 55 -7.38 -15.36 -13.59
N ALA A 56 -8.54 -15.65 -13.02
CA ALA A 56 -9.82 -15.19 -13.55
C ALA A 56 -9.93 -13.66 -13.54
N ALA A 57 -9.51 -13.00 -12.44
CA ALA A 57 -9.49 -11.54 -12.36
C ALA A 57 -8.52 -10.90 -13.35
N MET A 58 -7.38 -11.54 -13.63
CA MET A 58 -6.44 -11.11 -14.67
C MET A 58 -6.95 -11.37 -16.10
N ALA A 59 -7.91 -12.27 -16.29
CA ALA A 59 -8.47 -12.59 -17.60
C ALA A 59 -9.68 -11.72 -17.97
N LEU A 60 -10.20 -10.91 -17.04
CA LEU A 60 -11.29 -9.97 -17.32
C LEU A 60 -10.92 -8.99 -18.43
N THR A 61 -11.90 -8.61 -19.23
CA THR A 61 -11.77 -7.61 -20.31
C THR A 61 -12.29 -6.24 -19.89
N THR A 62 -12.92 -6.13 -18.73
CA THR A 62 -13.49 -4.89 -18.18
C THR A 62 -12.48 -4.16 -17.30
N ASP A 63 -12.82 -2.92 -16.92
CA ASP A 63 -12.04 -2.08 -15.99
C ASP A 63 -11.92 -2.68 -14.57
N ALA A 64 -12.65 -3.76 -14.26
CA ALA A 64 -12.50 -4.53 -13.02
C ALA A 64 -11.30 -5.50 -13.06
N LYS A 65 -10.57 -5.59 -14.18
CA LYS A 65 -9.43 -6.48 -14.37
C LYS A 65 -8.31 -6.20 -13.36
N LEU A 66 -7.72 -7.28 -12.85
CA LEU A 66 -6.49 -7.23 -12.07
C LEU A 66 -5.28 -7.22 -13.01
N LEU A 67 -4.43 -6.20 -12.90
CA LEU A 67 -3.16 -6.11 -13.60
C LEU A 67 -2.04 -6.54 -12.65
N VAL A 68 -1.37 -7.66 -12.91
CA VAL A 68 -0.19 -8.08 -12.14
C VAL A 68 1.04 -8.02 -13.03
N PRO A 69 1.77 -6.89 -13.04
CA PRO A 69 3.04 -6.82 -13.75
C PRO A 69 3.99 -7.92 -13.27
N LYS A 70 4.68 -8.58 -14.21
CA LYS A 70 5.62 -9.67 -13.89
C LYS A 70 6.98 -9.17 -13.39
N PHE A 71 7.15 -7.85 -13.32
CA PHE A 71 8.36 -7.20 -12.83
C PHE A 71 8.50 -7.41 -11.32
N LYS A 72 9.73 -7.65 -10.89
CA LYS A 72 10.03 -7.71 -9.45
C LYS A 72 10.30 -6.30 -8.95
N VAL A 73 9.77 -6.02 -7.77
CA VAL A 73 10.11 -4.82 -7.01
C VAL A 73 11.43 -5.08 -6.28
N TYR A 74 12.40 -4.20 -6.50
CA TYR A 74 13.67 -4.13 -5.80
C TYR A 74 13.66 -3.00 -4.78
N SER A 75 14.37 -3.21 -3.68
CA SER A 75 14.51 -2.28 -2.57
C SER A 75 13.18 -1.63 -2.14
N PRO A 76 12.12 -2.42 -1.87
CA PRO A 76 10.86 -1.88 -1.40
C PRO A 76 11.06 -1.23 -0.02
N GLU A 77 10.66 0.02 0.10
CA GLU A 77 10.75 0.80 1.32
C GLU A 77 9.42 1.51 1.58
N LEU A 78 8.96 1.44 2.82
CA LEU A 78 7.86 2.26 3.31
C LEU A 78 8.30 2.83 4.66
N PRO A 79 8.87 4.04 4.69
CA PRO A 79 9.43 4.61 5.91
C PRO A 79 8.31 4.92 6.92
N SER A 80 8.68 4.96 8.20
CA SER A 80 7.74 5.33 9.25
C SER A 80 7.27 6.77 9.08
N THR A 81 5.98 7.01 9.34
CA THR A 81 5.45 8.37 9.39
C THR A 81 5.88 9.09 10.67
N GLU A 82 6.02 10.41 10.58
CA GLU A 82 6.40 11.26 11.70
C GLU A 82 5.21 12.10 12.17
N ALA A 83 5.16 12.38 13.48
CA ALA A 83 4.11 13.21 14.06
C ALA A 83 4.29 14.68 13.68
N VAL A 84 3.28 15.27 13.04
CA VAL A 84 3.22 16.72 12.77
C VAL A 84 2.67 17.41 14.01
N LYS A 85 3.42 18.37 14.54
CA LYS A 85 3.12 19.05 15.81
C LYS A 85 2.98 20.56 15.60
N ILE A 86 2.07 21.18 16.34
CA ILE A 86 1.99 22.63 16.51
C ILE A 86 2.46 22.97 17.93
N GLY A 87 3.10 24.12 18.07
CA GLY A 87 3.74 24.57 19.29
C GLY A 87 5.14 23.99 19.48
N SER A 88 5.64 24.10 20.72
CA SER A 88 6.95 23.65 21.23
C SER A 88 7.82 24.83 21.66
N ASN A 89 7.87 25.11 22.96
CA ASN A 89 8.60 26.23 23.55
C ASN A 89 8.20 27.63 23.01
N ASP A 90 6.99 27.74 22.46
CA ASP A 90 6.36 28.98 22.06
C ASP A 90 4.97 29.11 22.71
N ASN A 91 4.41 30.31 22.75
CA ASN A 91 3.08 30.55 23.32
C ASN A 91 1.94 30.25 22.34
N SER A 92 2.18 29.51 21.26
CA SER A 92 1.15 29.15 20.28
C SER A 92 0.22 28.02 20.75
N THR A 93 0.55 27.36 21.88
CA THR A 93 -0.21 26.27 22.49
C THR A 93 -0.34 26.46 24.02
N PRO A 94 -1.39 25.91 24.66
CA PRO A 94 -1.54 25.99 26.11
C PRO A 94 -0.33 25.45 26.86
N ALA A 95 0.29 26.31 27.68
CA ALA A 95 1.52 26.03 28.44
C ALA A 95 2.76 25.64 27.58
N GLY A 96 2.81 26.06 26.31
CA GLY A 96 3.93 25.79 25.40
C GLY A 96 4.13 24.31 25.06
N ARG A 97 3.08 23.49 25.26
CA ARG A 97 3.10 22.05 25.02
C ARG A 97 2.89 21.73 23.56
N SER A 98 3.72 20.88 22.99
CA SER A 98 3.49 20.37 21.64
C SER A 98 2.17 19.60 21.55
N ILE A 99 1.33 19.98 20.61
CA ILE A 99 0.08 19.28 20.28
C ILE A 99 0.29 18.55 18.95
N VAL A 100 0.06 17.23 18.93
CA VAL A 100 0.08 16.44 17.70
C VAL A 100 -1.18 16.75 16.91
N VAL A 101 -1.02 17.32 15.72
CA VAL A 101 -2.13 17.68 14.83
C VAL A 101 -2.28 16.72 13.66
N GLY A 102 -1.25 15.94 13.36
CA GLY A 102 -1.27 15.03 12.24
C GLY A 102 -0.05 14.12 12.18
N GLN A 103 0.14 13.52 11.02
CA GLN A 103 1.33 12.76 10.69
C GLN A 103 1.68 12.99 9.23
N THR A 104 2.93 12.74 8.84
CA THR A 104 3.34 12.75 7.43
C THR A 104 2.60 11.66 6.63
N VAL A 105 2.47 11.88 5.33
CA VAL A 105 1.89 10.91 4.41
C VAL A 105 2.89 9.76 4.22
N PRO A 106 2.48 8.49 4.40
CA PRO A 106 3.33 7.36 4.08
C PRO A 106 3.56 7.26 2.57
N VAL A 107 4.82 7.18 2.14
CA VAL A 107 5.22 7.09 0.73
C VAL A 107 5.95 5.78 0.50
N PHE A 108 5.40 4.91 -0.33
CA PHE A 108 6.11 3.72 -0.78
C PHE A 108 7.16 4.12 -1.81
N ASN A 109 8.37 3.58 -1.68
CA ASN A 109 9.45 3.73 -2.63
C ASN A 109 9.99 2.36 -3.04
N GLY A 110 10.37 2.21 -4.31
CA GLY A 110 11.00 0.98 -4.79
C GLY A 110 11.53 1.15 -6.20
N MET A 111 11.96 0.06 -6.81
CA MET A 111 12.44 0.04 -8.19
C MET A 111 11.91 -1.17 -8.95
N TYR A 112 11.45 -0.97 -10.18
CA TYR A 112 11.34 -2.08 -11.14
C TYR A 112 12.67 -2.29 -11.86
N THR A 113 12.94 -3.53 -12.28
CA THR A 113 14.16 -3.85 -13.01
C THR A 113 13.86 -4.51 -14.35
N GLY A 114 14.56 -4.09 -15.40
CA GLY A 114 14.54 -4.76 -16.70
C GLY A 114 13.24 -4.61 -17.49
N LEU A 115 12.54 -3.48 -17.35
CA LEU A 115 11.38 -3.16 -18.18
C LEU A 115 11.82 -2.96 -19.64
N THR A 116 11.04 -3.48 -20.59
CA THR A 116 11.15 -3.07 -21.99
C THR A 116 10.52 -1.69 -22.21
N PRO A 117 10.84 -0.96 -23.29
CA PRO A 117 10.21 0.33 -23.59
C PRO A 117 8.67 0.26 -23.64
N THR A 118 8.11 -0.81 -24.21
CA THR A 118 6.65 -1.03 -24.23
C THR A 118 6.08 -1.19 -22.83
N GLN A 119 6.76 -1.96 -21.96
CA GLN A 119 6.31 -2.19 -20.60
C GLN A 119 6.40 -0.92 -19.74
N TYR A 120 7.42 -0.09 -19.99
CA TYR A 120 7.55 1.21 -19.37
C TYR A 120 6.37 2.12 -19.74
N ASP A 121 6.09 2.26 -21.04
CA ASP A 121 4.97 3.06 -21.58
C ASP A 121 3.60 2.59 -21.05
N GLU A 122 3.39 1.28 -20.95
CA GLU A 122 2.16 0.69 -20.37
C GLU A 122 1.99 1.05 -18.88
N VAL A 123 3.07 1.01 -18.10
CA VAL A 123 3.03 1.37 -16.67
C VAL A 123 2.86 2.87 -16.49
N GLU A 124 3.55 3.68 -17.28
CA GLU A 124 3.39 5.14 -17.28
C GLU A 124 1.96 5.53 -17.63
N THR A 125 1.37 4.91 -18.65
CA THR A 125 -0.04 5.10 -19.03
C THR A 125 -1.00 4.71 -17.90
N LEU A 126 -0.75 3.59 -17.22
CA LEU A 126 -1.57 3.15 -16.08
C LEU A 126 -1.50 4.16 -14.93
N PHE A 127 -0.30 4.66 -14.60
CA PHE A 127 -0.11 5.63 -13.52
C PHE A 127 -0.67 7.00 -13.89
N ALA A 128 -0.56 7.42 -15.15
CA ALA A 128 -1.24 8.62 -15.65
C ALA A 128 -2.75 8.51 -15.50
N ARG A 129 -3.35 7.33 -15.79
CA ARG A 129 -4.77 7.07 -15.54
C ARG A 129 -5.11 7.13 -14.04
N ALA A 130 -4.25 6.63 -13.18
CA ALA A 130 -4.43 6.69 -11.73
C ALA A 130 -4.43 8.13 -11.19
N ASN A 131 -3.59 8.99 -11.77
CA ASN A 131 -3.42 10.39 -11.38
C ASN A 131 -4.35 11.35 -12.15
N ALA A 132 -5.25 10.84 -12.99
CA ALA A 132 -6.14 11.68 -13.79
C ALA A 132 -7.13 12.49 -12.94
N ASN A 133 -7.33 12.10 -11.68
CA ASN A 133 -8.16 12.80 -10.71
C ASN A 133 -7.34 13.15 -9.47
N ALA A 134 -7.34 14.43 -9.08
CA ALA A 134 -6.64 14.91 -7.89
C ALA A 134 -7.46 14.79 -6.60
N ASP A 135 -8.79 14.66 -6.72
CA ASP A 135 -9.70 14.66 -5.58
C ASP A 135 -9.99 13.26 -5.04
N PHE A 136 -9.84 12.23 -5.88
CA PHE A 136 -10.16 10.84 -5.53
C PHE A 136 -9.17 9.84 -6.10
N ASP A 137 -8.79 8.88 -5.26
CA ASP A 137 -8.00 7.73 -5.68
C ASP A 137 -8.75 6.94 -6.77
N THR A 138 -8.07 6.69 -7.88
CA THR A 138 -8.66 5.98 -9.03
C THR A 138 -8.10 4.56 -9.16
N LEU A 139 -6.87 4.34 -8.71
CA LEU A 139 -6.18 3.06 -8.75
C LEU A 139 -5.86 2.61 -7.33
N GLY A 140 -6.06 1.33 -7.05
CA GLY A 140 -5.54 0.70 -5.85
C GLY A 140 -4.60 -0.45 -6.17
N PHE A 141 -3.88 -0.91 -5.16
CA PHE A 141 -2.90 -1.97 -5.30
C PHE A 141 -3.17 -3.15 -4.35
N TYR A 142 -2.59 -4.28 -4.71
CA TYR A 142 -2.45 -5.47 -3.89
C TYR A 142 -0.95 -5.76 -3.75
N ALA A 143 -0.49 -6.14 -2.56
CA ALA A 143 0.92 -6.48 -2.37
C ALA A 143 1.10 -8.01 -2.30
N TYR A 144 1.85 -8.55 -3.25
CA TYR A 144 2.33 -9.94 -3.19
C TYR A 144 3.68 -9.94 -2.48
N LEU A 145 3.68 -10.48 -1.27
CA LEU A 145 4.82 -10.51 -0.37
C LEU A 145 5.52 -11.87 -0.44
N GLY A 146 6.72 -11.98 0.13
CA GLY A 146 7.40 -13.28 0.29
C GLY A 146 6.54 -14.37 0.96
N ASP A 147 6.95 -15.63 0.81
CA ASP A 147 6.33 -16.79 1.48
C ASP A 147 4.82 -16.97 1.26
N ARG A 148 4.33 -16.61 0.07
CA ARG A 148 2.90 -16.70 -0.31
C ARG A 148 1.99 -15.75 0.47
N GLN A 149 2.56 -14.80 1.21
CA GLN A 149 1.77 -13.77 1.86
C GLN A 149 1.20 -12.80 0.80
N PHE A 150 -0.04 -12.38 1.03
CA PHE A 150 -0.77 -11.48 0.16
C PHE A 150 -1.47 -10.44 1.03
N MET A 151 -1.27 -9.17 0.70
CA MET A 151 -1.88 -8.04 1.39
C MET A 151 -2.94 -7.38 0.51
N CYS A 152 -4.11 -7.17 1.09
CA CYS A 152 -5.25 -6.51 0.46
C CYS A 152 -6.05 -5.74 1.53
N SER A 153 -7.09 -5.01 1.11
CA SER A 153 -8.04 -4.44 2.06
C SER A 153 -8.79 -5.55 2.82
N LYS A 154 -9.36 -5.24 3.98
CA LYS A 154 -10.23 -6.16 4.75
C LYS A 154 -11.47 -6.60 4.01
N THR A 155 -11.88 -5.86 2.98
CA THR A 155 -12.99 -6.21 2.09
C THR A 155 -12.55 -7.07 0.89
N PHE A 156 -11.33 -7.60 0.91
CA PHE A 156 -10.72 -8.37 -0.18
C PHE A 156 -10.51 -7.56 -1.47
N GLY A 157 -10.59 -6.23 -1.38
CA GLY A 157 -10.38 -5.31 -2.49
C GLY A 157 -8.95 -4.74 -2.51
N PRO A 158 -8.67 -3.89 -3.50
CA PRO A 158 -7.39 -3.20 -3.58
C PRO A 158 -7.26 -2.16 -2.47
N ILE A 159 -6.02 -1.88 -2.07
CA ILE A 159 -5.67 -0.82 -1.12
C ILE A 159 -5.57 0.49 -1.92
N PRO A 160 -6.34 1.54 -1.57
CA PRO A 160 -6.23 2.82 -2.23
C PRO A 160 -4.82 3.43 -2.11
N ALA A 161 -4.36 4.05 -3.19
CA ALA A 161 -3.11 4.79 -3.24
C ALA A 161 -3.23 5.92 -4.27
N HIS A 162 -2.38 6.94 -4.15
CA HIS A 162 -2.36 8.10 -5.04
C HIS A 162 -0.94 8.52 -5.38
N SER A 163 -0.84 9.53 -6.27
CA SER A 163 0.44 10.10 -6.69
C SER A 163 1.39 9.04 -7.26
N PHE A 164 0.86 8.14 -8.09
CA PHE A 164 1.67 7.07 -8.66
C PHE A 164 2.73 7.64 -9.59
N PHE A 165 3.96 7.19 -9.44
CA PHE A 165 5.08 7.64 -10.26
C PHE A 165 5.92 6.45 -10.70
N ILE A 166 6.34 6.50 -11.96
CA ILE A 166 7.46 5.73 -12.49
C ILE A 166 8.43 6.73 -13.10
N GLY A 167 9.69 6.68 -12.69
CA GLY A 167 10.71 7.54 -13.25
C GLY A 167 11.45 6.88 -14.41
N ASP A 168 12.11 7.73 -15.18
CA ASP A 168 13.01 7.33 -16.25
C ASP A 168 14.05 6.30 -15.77
N PRO A 169 14.54 5.44 -16.69
CA PRO A 169 15.55 4.45 -16.37
C PRO A 169 16.80 5.07 -15.77
N THR A 170 17.16 4.59 -14.58
CA THR A 170 18.46 4.78 -13.96
C THR A 170 19.29 3.52 -14.17
N GLY A 171 20.51 3.69 -14.68
CA GLY A 171 21.35 2.56 -15.05
C GLY A 171 22.51 2.97 -15.94
N GLY A 172 23.58 2.18 -15.93
CA GLY A 172 24.82 2.49 -16.65
C GLY A 172 26.02 1.65 -16.23
N GLN A 173 25.85 0.71 -15.30
CA GLN A 173 26.91 -0.22 -14.91
C GLN A 173 26.83 -1.50 -15.75
N LEU A 174 28.00 -1.98 -16.16
CA LEU A 174 28.14 -3.23 -16.89
C LEU A 174 27.57 -4.38 -16.04
N HIS A 175 26.66 -5.19 -16.61
CA HIS A 175 25.99 -6.34 -15.97
C HIS A 175 24.92 -6.02 -14.90
N SER A 176 24.43 -4.78 -14.78
CA SER A 176 23.24 -4.48 -13.97
C SER A 176 21.99 -4.35 -14.85
N LEU A 177 20.85 -4.89 -14.41
CA LEU A 177 19.57 -4.58 -15.04
C LEU A 177 19.24 -3.11 -14.83
N THR A 178 18.71 -2.46 -15.87
CA THR A 178 18.18 -1.10 -15.79
C THR A 178 17.10 -1.00 -14.71
N GLN A 179 17.17 0.04 -13.89
CA GLN A 179 16.29 0.26 -12.75
C GLN A 179 15.35 1.43 -13.03
N PHE A 180 14.08 1.28 -12.70
CA PHE A 180 13.05 2.30 -12.90
C PHE A 180 12.44 2.61 -11.53
N PRO A 181 12.71 3.79 -10.95
CA PRO A 181 12.19 4.12 -9.63
C PRO A 181 10.66 4.21 -9.69
N ILE A 182 10.01 3.69 -8.66
CA ILE A 182 8.57 3.78 -8.48
C ILE A 182 8.25 4.34 -7.10
N ASN A 183 7.21 5.16 -7.04
CA ASN A 183 6.64 5.57 -5.77
C ASN A 183 5.12 5.79 -5.87
N PHE A 184 4.46 5.76 -4.72
CA PHE A 184 3.08 6.15 -4.56
C PHE A 184 2.83 6.44 -3.08
N GLU A 185 1.79 7.22 -2.81
CA GLU A 185 1.39 7.67 -1.50
C GLU A 185 0.20 6.86 -0.99
N LEU A 186 0.15 6.67 0.32
CA LEU A 186 -0.90 5.93 1.02
C LEU A 186 -1.66 6.86 1.95
N GLU A 187 -2.95 6.58 2.13
CA GLU A 187 -3.75 7.33 3.10
C GLU A 187 -3.21 7.17 4.54
N LYS A 188 -3.47 8.21 5.34
CA LYS A 188 -3.16 8.19 6.77
C LYS A 188 -3.84 7.01 7.44
N GLY A 189 -3.04 6.11 8.00
CA GLY A 189 -3.56 4.96 8.75
C GLY A 189 -4.06 3.82 7.88
N TRP A 190 -3.73 3.79 6.58
CA TRP A 190 -4.07 2.72 5.64
C TRP A 190 -3.93 1.30 6.23
N TYR A 191 -2.89 1.08 7.05
CA TYR A 191 -2.61 -0.22 7.67
C TYR A 191 -3.72 -0.73 8.62
N ARG A 192 -4.66 0.13 9.04
CA ARG A 192 -5.83 -0.28 9.84
C ARG A 192 -6.84 -1.07 9.03
N ASP A 193 -6.92 -0.83 7.73
CA ASP A 193 -7.94 -1.37 6.84
C ASP A 193 -7.42 -2.45 5.91
N VAL A 194 -6.18 -2.89 6.13
CA VAL A 194 -5.57 -4.01 5.43
C VAL A 194 -5.60 -5.29 6.25
N MET A 195 -5.43 -6.40 5.55
CA MET A 195 -5.17 -7.70 6.13
C MET A 195 -4.13 -8.44 5.30
N VAL A 196 -3.52 -9.44 5.92
CA VAL A 196 -2.53 -10.31 5.27
C VAL A 196 -3.06 -11.74 5.34
N VAL A 197 -3.15 -12.38 4.18
CA VAL A 197 -3.56 -13.78 4.04
C VAL A 197 -2.41 -14.59 3.46
N THR A 198 -2.44 -15.90 3.67
CA THR A 198 -1.46 -16.83 3.09
C THR A 198 -2.11 -17.58 1.94
N LEU A 199 -1.61 -17.39 0.72
CA LEU A 199 -2.14 -18.03 -0.49
C LEU A 199 -1.82 -19.53 -0.49
N ASN A 200 -2.70 -20.33 -1.09
CA ASN A 200 -2.50 -21.77 -1.29
C ASN A 200 -1.57 -22.09 -2.47
N PHE A 201 -1.04 -21.07 -3.14
CA PHE A 201 -0.18 -21.18 -4.31
C PHE A 201 0.97 -20.19 -4.21
N ASN A 202 2.01 -20.43 -5.02
CA ASN A 202 3.09 -19.48 -5.16
C ASN A 202 2.68 -18.37 -6.14
N HIS A 203 2.55 -17.13 -5.64
CA HIS A 203 2.19 -15.97 -6.47
C HIS A 203 3.19 -15.67 -7.59
N ASN A 204 4.38 -16.31 -7.59
CA ASN A 204 5.29 -16.24 -8.73
C ASN A 204 4.76 -16.96 -9.98
N LEU A 205 3.73 -17.80 -9.83
CA LEU A 205 3.06 -18.53 -10.90
C LEU A 205 1.93 -17.73 -11.57
N LEU A 206 1.64 -16.51 -11.10
CA LEU A 206 0.77 -15.55 -11.77
C LEU A 206 1.52 -14.88 -12.95
#